data_AF-A0A7S1ZJR7-F1
#
_entry.id   AF-A0A7S1ZJR7-F1
#
_cell.length_a   1.000
_cell.length_b   1.000
_cell.length_c   1.000
_cell.angle_alpha   90.00
_cell.angle_beta   90.00
_cell.angle_gamma   90.00
#
_symmetry.space_group_name_H-M   'P 1'
#
loop_
_entity.id
_entity.type
_entity.pdbx_description
1 polymer ?
#
loop_
_entity_poly.entity_id
_entity_poly.type
_entity_poly.pdbx_seq_one_letter_code
_entity_poly.pdbx_strand_id
1 'polypeptide(L)'
;MSIISRDFLTLISFAFGTPRKMAETGYDPRRSRVSEDTLNDFLRGKITGEITEVPGIGPAAAKRLAEGDDDDRVTNTWQLIGKFMMLKGPDDDEHKVGPGEHMQKFWHWLAEKEIKSHRSAIVKAIAEKMNQMMPGIYDADAYGSDSDDE
;
A
#
# COMPACT_ATOMS: atom_id res chain seq x y z
N MET A 1 26.09 -48.39 -3.59
CA MET A 1 25.10 -47.90 -4.57
C MET A 1 23.83 -47.64 -3.76
N SER A 2 23.40 -46.43 -3.44
CA SER A 2 23.51 -45.13 -4.09
C SER A 2 23.85 -44.04 -3.05
N ILE A 3 24.67 -43.09 -3.46
CA ILE A 3 25.11 -41.93 -2.70
C ILE A 3 23.97 -40.91 -2.73
N ILE A 4 23.27 -40.71 -1.62
CA ILE A 4 22.40 -39.55 -1.46
C ILE A 4 23.34 -38.36 -1.23
N SER A 5 23.60 -37.61 -2.31
CA SER A 5 24.53 -36.49 -2.30
C SER A 5 24.10 -35.44 -1.29
N ARG A 6 25.08 -34.85 -0.58
CA ARG A 6 24.92 -33.68 0.30
C ARG A 6 24.39 -32.44 -0.42
N ASP A 7 24.23 -32.49 -1.74
CA ASP A 7 23.73 -31.39 -2.59
C ASP A 7 22.22 -31.16 -2.51
N PHE A 8 21.43 -32.10 -1.96
CA PHE A 8 19.96 -31.95 -1.93
C PHE A 8 19.48 -30.97 -0.83
N LEU A 9 20.28 -30.74 0.21
CA LEU A 9 19.92 -29.85 1.32
C LEU A 9 20.25 -28.37 1.05
N THR A 10 21.07 -28.06 0.05
CA THR A 10 21.43 -26.68 -0.31
C THR A 10 20.40 -26.03 -1.25
N LEU A 11 19.56 -26.83 -1.92
CA LEU A 11 18.55 -26.35 -2.87
C LEU A 11 17.23 -25.87 -2.21
N ILE A 12 16.99 -26.22 -0.95
CA ILE A 12 15.76 -25.81 -0.23
C ILE A 12 15.91 -24.42 0.42
N SER A 13 17.13 -23.86 0.47
CA SER A 13 17.37 -22.53 1.05
C SER A 13 17.01 -21.36 0.12
N PHE A 14 16.52 -21.60 -1.10
CA PHE A 14 16.23 -20.54 -2.08
C PHE A 14 14.74 -20.15 -2.21
N ALA A 15 13.82 -20.82 -1.49
CA ALA A 15 12.37 -20.64 -1.68
C ALA A 15 11.65 -19.86 -0.56
N PHE A 16 12.32 -19.54 0.54
CA PHE A 16 11.76 -18.67 1.57
C PHE A 16 12.62 -17.43 1.68
N GLY A 17 12.16 -16.37 1.02
CA GLY A 17 12.71 -15.04 1.18
C GLY A 17 12.89 -14.72 2.67
N THR A 18 13.95 -13.99 2.97
CA THR A 18 14.29 -13.53 4.32
C THR A 18 13.03 -13.08 5.06
N PRO A 19 12.80 -13.52 6.33
CA PRO A 19 11.66 -13.05 7.09
C PRO A 19 11.71 -11.51 7.14
N ARG A 20 10.80 -10.87 6.41
CA ARG A 20 10.70 -9.41 6.35
C ARG A 20 10.35 -8.94 7.76
N LYS A 21 11.28 -8.21 8.39
CA LYS A 21 11.07 -7.53 9.67
C LYS A 21 9.81 -6.67 9.52
N MET A 22 8.71 -7.03 10.19
CA MET A 22 7.47 -6.26 10.12
C MET A 22 7.79 -4.83 10.57
N ALA A 23 7.51 -3.85 9.72
CA ALA A 23 7.65 -2.45 10.09
C ALA A 23 6.71 -2.19 11.28
N GLU A 24 7.27 -1.78 12.43
CA GLU A 24 6.63 -1.62 13.74
C GLU A 24 5.51 -0.57 13.81
N THR A 25 4.99 -0.08 12.68
CA THR A 25 4.04 1.02 12.66
C THR A 25 3.01 0.81 11.55
N GLY A 26 1.75 0.53 11.86
CA GLY A 26 0.68 0.45 10.85
C GLY A 26 0.38 1.79 10.18
N TYR A 27 -0.65 1.80 9.33
CA TYR A 27 -1.20 3.01 8.73
C TYR A 27 -1.67 3.99 9.80
N ASP A 28 -1.26 5.25 9.63
CA ASP A 28 -1.71 6.42 10.38
C ASP A 28 -1.66 7.62 9.42
N PRO A 29 -2.81 8.24 9.07
CA PRO A 29 -2.86 9.38 8.15
C PRO A 29 -2.13 10.62 8.67
N ARG A 30 -1.98 10.76 10.00
CA ARG A 30 -1.29 11.90 10.64
C ARG A 30 0.21 11.88 10.39
N ARG A 31 0.75 10.72 9.98
CA ARG A 31 2.15 10.55 9.57
C ARG A 31 2.40 10.92 8.11
N SER A 32 1.38 11.33 7.36
CA SER A 32 1.58 11.93 6.06
C SER A 32 2.39 13.22 6.21
N ARG A 33 3.44 13.37 5.39
CA ARG A 33 4.27 14.58 5.32
C ARG A 33 4.03 15.38 4.03
N VAL A 34 2.99 15.03 3.29
CA VAL A 34 2.56 15.76 2.08
C VAL A 34 1.75 16.98 2.52
N SER A 35 2.00 18.13 1.91
CA SER A 35 1.24 19.36 2.18
C SER A 35 -0.22 19.20 1.74
N GLU A 36 -1.11 19.93 2.41
CA GLU A 36 -2.53 19.94 2.04
C GLU A 36 -2.74 20.42 0.62
N ASP A 37 -1.98 21.41 0.14
CA ASP A 37 -2.05 21.90 -1.23
C ASP A 37 -1.74 20.80 -2.25
N THR A 38 -0.63 20.06 -2.06
CA THR A 38 -0.27 18.95 -2.97
C THR A 38 -1.32 17.85 -2.96
N LEU A 39 -1.90 17.53 -1.81
CA LEU A 39 -2.99 16.58 -1.72
C LEU A 39 -4.23 17.10 -2.47
N ASN A 40 -4.64 18.35 -2.21
CA ASN A 40 -5.81 18.98 -2.84
C ASN A 40 -5.69 19.07 -4.36
N ASP A 41 -4.49 19.36 -4.87
CA ASP A 41 -4.21 19.39 -6.31
C ASP A 41 -4.40 18.01 -6.94
N PHE A 42 -3.89 16.94 -6.30
CA PHE A 42 -4.12 15.57 -6.75
C PHE A 42 -5.62 15.18 -6.70
N LEU A 43 -6.31 15.57 -5.63
CA LEU A 43 -7.74 15.31 -5.45
C LEU A 43 -8.61 16.00 -6.51
N ARG A 44 -8.28 17.22 -6.92
CA ARG A 44 -9.00 17.97 -7.97
C ARG A 44 -8.56 17.57 -9.38
N GLY A 45 -7.33 17.10 -9.53
CA GLY A 45 -6.73 16.72 -10.81
C GLY A 45 -7.38 15.50 -11.46
N LYS A 46 -7.15 15.34 -12.76
CA LYS A 46 -7.48 14.09 -13.45
C LYS A 46 -6.35 13.09 -13.22
N ILE A 47 -6.69 11.82 -13.06
CA ILE A 47 -5.69 10.74 -13.08
C ILE A 47 -5.25 10.57 -14.54
N THR A 48 -3.94 10.60 -14.77
CA THR A 48 -3.35 10.51 -16.11
C THR A 48 -2.71 9.15 -16.38
N GLY A 49 -2.43 8.39 -15.32
CA GLY A 49 -1.67 7.15 -15.37
C GLY A 49 -0.18 7.34 -15.08
N GLU A 50 0.28 8.58 -14.91
CA GLU A 50 1.64 8.84 -14.44
C GLU A 50 1.76 8.46 -12.95
N ILE A 51 2.52 7.41 -12.62
CA ILE A 51 2.58 6.88 -11.25
C ILE A 51 3.10 7.91 -10.23
N THR A 52 3.94 8.84 -10.68
CA THR A 52 4.49 9.91 -9.83
C THR A 52 3.52 11.06 -9.57
N GLU A 53 2.33 11.05 -10.17
CA GLU A 53 1.27 12.02 -9.88
C GLU A 53 0.66 11.81 -8.48
N VAL A 54 0.82 10.61 -7.91
CA VAL A 54 0.32 10.26 -6.57
C VAL A 54 1.28 10.83 -5.51
N PRO A 55 0.79 11.69 -4.60
CA PRO A 55 1.61 12.25 -3.55
C PRO A 55 2.31 11.18 -2.69
N GLY A 56 3.61 11.35 -2.49
CA GLY A 56 4.46 10.39 -1.77
C GLY A 56 5.16 9.37 -2.67
N ILE A 57 4.84 9.30 -3.97
CA ILE A 57 5.54 8.45 -4.93
C ILE A 57 6.61 9.25 -5.68
N GLY A 58 7.86 9.14 -5.23
CA GLY A 58 9.03 9.60 -5.97
C GLY A 58 9.66 8.50 -6.85
N PRO A 59 10.74 8.80 -7.59
CA PRO A 59 11.39 7.86 -8.51
C PRO A 59 11.78 6.51 -7.87
N ALA A 60 12.22 6.53 -6.62
CA ALA A 60 12.60 5.31 -5.90
C ALA A 60 11.38 4.41 -5.61
N ALA A 61 10.26 5.00 -5.19
CA ALA A 61 9.03 4.24 -4.94
C ALA A 61 8.43 3.73 -6.25
N ALA A 62 8.42 4.56 -7.31
CA ALA A 62 8.00 4.15 -8.65
C ALA A 62 8.80 2.94 -9.17
N LYS A 63 10.14 2.96 -8.98
CA LYS A 63 10.99 1.81 -9.33
C LYS A 63 10.59 0.54 -8.57
N ARG A 64 10.34 0.64 -7.26
CA ARG A 64 9.92 -0.51 -6.43
C ARG A 64 8.55 -1.05 -6.81
N LEU A 65 7.61 -0.17 -7.16
CA LEU A 65 6.28 -0.58 -7.64
C LEU A 65 6.38 -1.36 -8.96
N ALA A 66 7.31 -0.99 -9.82
CA ALA A 66 7.55 -1.64 -11.12
C ALA A 66 8.32 -2.97 -11.04
N GLU A 67 8.84 -3.36 -9.87
CA GLU A 67 9.48 -4.67 -9.64
C GLU A 67 8.42 -5.76 -9.35
N GLY A 68 8.73 -7.03 -9.69
CA GLY A 68 7.84 -8.18 -9.46
C GLY A 68 7.28 -8.80 -10.74
N ASP A 69 6.49 -9.86 -10.58
CA ASP A 69 5.80 -10.54 -11.68
C ASP A 69 4.58 -9.72 -12.17
N ASP A 70 4.02 -10.08 -13.31
CA ASP A 70 2.98 -9.28 -14.00
C ASP A 70 1.78 -8.92 -13.11
N ASP A 71 1.38 -9.81 -12.19
CA ASP A 71 0.24 -9.59 -11.30
C ASP A 71 0.54 -8.70 -10.07
N ASP A 72 1.81 -8.47 -9.73
CA ASP A 72 2.23 -7.60 -8.61
C ASP A 72 2.98 -6.33 -9.06
N ARG A 73 3.26 -6.23 -10.36
CA ARG A 73 3.92 -5.09 -10.98
C ARG A 73 2.96 -3.93 -11.21
N VAL A 74 3.30 -2.77 -10.65
CA VAL A 74 2.53 -1.53 -10.78
C VAL A 74 3.40 -0.46 -11.43
N THR A 75 3.02 -0.06 -12.64
CA THR A 75 3.74 0.93 -13.48
C THR A 75 2.96 2.21 -13.72
N ASN A 76 1.68 2.24 -13.42
CA ASN A 76 0.81 3.40 -13.62
C ASN A 76 -0.22 3.54 -12.49
N THR A 77 -0.81 4.73 -12.36
CA THR A 77 -1.76 5.04 -11.29
C THR A 77 -3.03 4.18 -11.34
N TRP A 78 -3.47 3.77 -12.52
CA TRP A 78 -4.64 2.90 -12.68
C TRP A 78 -4.43 1.52 -12.05
N GLN A 79 -3.25 0.94 -12.26
CA GLN A 79 -2.85 -0.33 -11.62
C GLN A 79 -2.75 -0.17 -10.10
N LEU A 80 -2.22 0.95 -9.62
CA LEU A 80 -2.14 1.22 -8.17
C LEU A 80 -3.54 1.30 -7.54
N ILE A 81 -4.47 2.01 -8.21
CA ILE A 81 -5.88 2.09 -7.82
C ILE A 81 -6.52 0.70 -7.83
N GLY A 82 -6.29 -0.08 -8.89
CA GLY A 82 -6.79 -1.45 -9.00
C GLY A 82 -6.28 -2.32 -7.85
N LYS A 83 -4.99 -2.23 -7.52
CA LYS A 83 -4.40 -2.96 -6.40
C LYS A 83 -5.02 -2.53 -5.07
N PHE A 84 -5.21 -1.23 -4.85
CA PHE A 84 -5.92 -0.72 -3.69
C PHE A 84 -7.34 -1.30 -3.62
N MET A 85 -8.13 -1.28 -4.70
CA MET A 85 -9.47 -1.87 -4.74
C MET A 85 -9.48 -3.37 -4.45
N MET A 86 -8.53 -4.14 -4.99
CA MET A 86 -8.44 -5.58 -4.77
C MET A 86 -8.26 -5.96 -3.28
N LEU A 87 -7.73 -5.05 -2.47
CA LEU A 87 -7.56 -5.24 -1.03
C LEU A 87 -8.81 -4.89 -0.21
N LYS A 88 -9.86 -4.35 -0.84
CA LYS A 88 -11.18 -4.14 -0.24
C LYS A 88 -11.97 -5.45 -0.29
N GLY A 89 -11.47 -6.44 0.42
CA GLY A 89 -12.00 -7.81 0.46
C GLY A 89 -10.88 -8.84 0.67
N PRO A 90 -11.17 -10.14 0.41
CA PRO A 90 -12.51 -10.68 0.17
C PRO A 90 -13.45 -10.40 1.35
N ASP A 91 -14.74 -10.25 1.05
CA ASP A 91 -15.81 -10.21 2.05
C ASP A 91 -16.47 -11.58 2.07
N ASP A 92 -16.86 -12.06 3.26
CA ASP A 92 -17.67 -13.26 3.44
C ASP A 92 -18.85 -12.98 4.40
N ASP A 93 -19.63 -14.01 4.73
CA ASP A 93 -20.81 -13.87 5.59
C ASP A 93 -20.45 -13.53 7.04
N GLU A 94 -19.22 -13.83 7.48
CA GLU A 94 -18.73 -13.61 8.85
C GLU A 94 -17.97 -12.28 8.98
N HIS A 95 -17.27 -11.86 7.93
CA HIS A 95 -16.40 -10.69 7.96
C HIS A 95 -16.45 -9.86 6.67
N LYS A 96 -16.59 -8.55 6.83
CA LYS A 96 -16.48 -7.58 5.75
C LYS A 96 -15.32 -6.65 6.04
N VAL A 97 -14.45 -6.46 5.05
CA VAL A 97 -13.27 -5.59 5.20
C VAL A 97 -13.75 -4.15 5.30
N GLY A 98 -13.69 -3.59 6.50
CA GLY A 98 -14.02 -2.19 6.77
C GLY A 98 -12.94 -1.22 6.29
N PRO A 99 -13.23 0.10 6.24
CA PRO A 99 -12.28 1.12 5.77
C PRO A 99 -10.93 1.09 6.49
N GLY A 100 -10.93 0.97 7.81
CA GLY A 100 -9.69 0.93 8.60
C GLY A 100 -8.79 -0.25 8.26
N GLU A 101 -9.35 -1.47 8.18
CA GLU A 101 -8.61 -2.67 7.79
C GLU A 101 -8.10 -2.57 6.35
N HIS A 102 -8.91 -2.04 5.44
CA HIS A 102 -8.53 -1.83 4.04
C HIS A 102 -7.29 -0.92 3.92
N MET A 103 -7.23 0.17 4.70
CA MET A 103 -6.05 1.05 4.72
C MET A 103 -4.81 0.35 5.27
N GLN A 104 -4.97 -0.47 6.33
CA GLN A 104 -3.87 -1.27 6.87
C GLN A 104 -3.35 -2.26 5.83
N LYS A 105 -4.23 -3.01 5.16
CA LYS A 105 -3.86 -3.95 4.10
C LYS A 105 -3.05 -3.28 3.00
N PHE A 106 -3.50 -2.12 2.52
CA PHE A 106 -2.78 -1.41 1.47
C PHE A 106 -1.43 -0.86 1.94
N TRP A 107 -1.37 -0.33 3.17
CA TRP A 107 -0.12 0.13 3.76
C TRP A 107 0.90 -1.00 3.93
N HIS A 108 0.45 -2.18 4.39
CA HIS A 108 1.30 -3.36 4.51
C HIS A 108 1.76 -3.88 3.15
N TRP A 109 0.91 -3.87 2.12
CA TRP A 109 1.35 -4.19 0.78
C TRP A 109 2.44 -3.23 0.28
N LEU A 110 2.32 -1.91 0.51
CA LEU A 110 3.40 -0.96 0.18
C LEU A 110 4.68 -1.26 0.99
N ALA A 111 4.55 -1.69 2.25
CA ALA A 111 5.68 -2.13 3.08
C ALA A 111 6.39 -3.34 2.48
N GLU A 112 5.62 -4.31 1.98
CA GLU A 112 6.12 -5.51 1.32
C GLU A 112 6.84 -5.15 0.01
N LYS A 113 6.35 -4.19 -0.77
CA LYS A 113 7.09 -3.62 -1.93
C LYS A 113 8.37 -2.87 -1.54
N GLU A 114 8.78 -2.92 -0.27
CA GLU A 114 9.94 -2.23 0.29
C GLU A 114 9.90 -0.70 0.13
N ILE A 115 8.70 -0.10 0.08
CA ILE A 115 8.56 1.36 0.08
C ILE A 115 8.82 1.86 1.49
N LYS A 116 10.00 2.47 1.71
CA LYS A 116 10.50 2.82 3.05
C LYS A 116 9.89 4.10 3.62
N SER A 117 9.53 5.06 2.77
CA SER A 117 9.05 6.39 3.17
C SER A 117 7.68 6.70 2.57
N HIS A 118 6.98 7.68 3.15
CA HIS A 118 5.72 8.24 2.64
C HIS A 118 4.53 7.28 2.44
N ARG A 119 4.59 6.03 2.90
CA ARG A 119 3.48 5.06 2.81
C ARG A 119 2.13 5.62 3.27
N SER A 120 2.09 6.27 4.43
CA SER A 120 0.84 6.89 4.92
C SER A 120 0.33 7.99 3.98
N ALA A 121 1.21 8.75 3.33
CA ALA A 121 0.81 9.78 2.38
C ALA A 121 0.22 9.15 1.10
N ILE A 122 0.84 8.07 0.60
CA ILE A 122 0.35 7.31 -0.56
C ILE A 122 -1.04 6.74 -0.27
N VAL A 123 -1.21 6.08 0.89
CA VAL A 123 -2.50 5.51 1.32
C VAL A 123 -3.55 6.61 1.44
N LYS A 124 -3.26 7.70 2.16
CA LYS A 124 -4.19 8.83 2.33
C LYS A 124 -4.61 9.42 0.98
N ALA A 125 -3.66 9.68 0.09
CA ALA A 125 -3.95 10.27 -1.21
C ALA A 125 -4.86 9.38 -2.07
N ILE A 126 -4.53 8.09 -2.18
CA ILE A 126 -5.35 7.14 -2.93
C ILE A 126 -6.72 6.98 -2.27
N ALA A 127 -6.78 6.81 -0.95
CA ALA A 127 -8.03 6.60 -0.22
C ALA A 127 -8.99 7.79 -0.36
N GLU A 128 -8.53 9.01 -0.17
CA GLU A 128 -9.36 10.22 -0.34
C GLU A 128 -9.81 10.40 -1.79
N LYS A 129 -8.92 10.13 -2.77
CA LYS A 129 -9.29 10.19 -4.18
C LYS A 129 -10.37 9.18 -4.52
N MET A 130 -10.25 7.95 -4.01
CA MET A 130 -11.23 6.90 -4.27
C MET A 130 -12.54 7.17 -3.53
N ASN A 131 -12.49 7.78 -2.35
CA ASN A 131 -13.68 8.14 -1.59
C ASN A 131 -14.55 9.17 -2.30
N GLN A 132 -13.99 10.03 -3.16
CA GLN A 132 -14.78 10.92 -4.02
C GLN A 132 -15.61 10.16 -5.06
N MET A 133 -15.15 9.00 -5.51
CA MET A 133 -15.84 8.18 -6.52
C MET A 133 -16.72 7.10 -5.88
N MET A 134 -16.31 6.57 -4.72
CA MET A 134 -16.97 5.51 -3.98
C MET A 134 -17.04 5.92 -2.49
N PRO A 135 -18.02 6.76 -2.11
CA PRO A 135 -18.16 7.22 -0.74
C PRO A 135 -18.28 6.06 0.25
N GLY A 136 -17.55 6.15 1.36
CA GLY A 136 -17.53 5.13 2.42
C GLY A 136 -16.37 4.14 2.34
N ILE A 137 -15.51 4.22 1.31
CA ILE A 137 -14.29 3.42 1.24
C ILE A 137 -13.19 3.91 2.18
N TYR A 138 -13.25 5.19 2.56
CA TYR A 138 -12.35 5.82 3.51
C TYR A 138 -13.14 6.64 4.52
N ASP A 139 -12.79 6.49 5.79
CA ASP A 139 -13.35 7.25 6.90
C ASP A 139 -12.22 8.08 7.52
N ALA A 140 -12.23 9.38 7.25
CA ALA A 140 -11.25 10.30 7.81
C ALA A 140 -11.52 10.61 9.29
N ASP A 141 -12.77 10.56 9.70
CA ASP A 141 -13.22 10.89 11.06
C ASP A 141 -12.84 9.77 12.04
N ALA A 142 -12.72 8.52 11.57
CA ALA A 142 -12.11 7.43 12.32
C ALA A 142 -10.67 7.72 12.80
N TYR A 143 -10.02 8.73 12.23
CA TYR A 143 -8.69 9.20 12.62
C TYR A 143 -8.72 10.61 13.22
N GLY A 144 -9.90 11.19 13.41
CA GLY A 144 -10.15 12.54 13.93
C GLY A 144 -10.70 12.52 15.35
N SER A 145 -9.83 12.31 16.34
CA SER A 145 -9.95 12.76 17.75
C SER A 145 -8.94 11.97 18.58
N ASP A 146 -7.72 12.47 18.68
CA ASP A 146 -6.84 12.22 19.83
C ASP A 146 -6.04 13.51 20.08
N SER A 147 -6.77 14.62 19.94
CA SER A 147 -6.34 15.96 20.30
C SER A 147 -7.34 16.51 21.32
N ASP A 148 -7.64 15.71 22.33
CA ASP A 148 -8.18 16.19 23.59
C ASP A 148 -7.09 15.99 24.66
N ASP A 149 -6.71 17.13 25.24
CA ASP A 149 -6.09 17.35 26.55
C ASP A 149 -4.55 17.37 26.71
N GLU A 150 -4.08 18.63 26.79
CA GLU A 150 -2.93 19.23 27.51
C GLU A 150 -1.49 19.17 26.94
#